data_AF-A0A6J4Q240-F1
#
_entry.id   AF-A0A6J4Q240-F1
#
_cell.length_a   1.000
_cell.length_b   1.000
_cell.length_c   1.000
_cell.angle_alpha   90.00
_cell.angle_beta   90.00
_cell.angle_gamma   90.00
#
_symmetry.space_group_name_H-M   'P 1'
#
loop_
_entity.id
_entity.type
_entity.pdbx_description
1 polymer ?
#
loop_
_entity_poly.entity_id
_entity_poly.type
_entity_poly.pdbx_seq_one_letter_code
_entity_poly.pdbx_strand_id
1 'polypeptide(L)'
;MAKKSEQVYTDPELRERLKNEITAGDKGGKPGQWSARKAQMLAREYEKAGGGYEGKGERTEAQKHLKKWTEEEWKTADGAPAEQSDGTTRRYLPKEAWEKLSPAEKKATDRKKRAASKKGEQFAPNTAAAKKASKAAREKHGADDDGAKSSASKPRKTAAKPAKSSRAPRKTTQGGAK
;
A
#
# COMPACT_ATOMS: atom_id res chain seq x y z
N MET A 1 -12.18 -14.40 -13.79
CA MET A 1 -12.69 -13.33 -12.91
C MET A 1 -12.09 -12.02 -13.40
N ALA A 2 -12.84 -11.22 -14.17
CA ALA A 2 -12.38 -9.89 -14.57
C ALA A 2 -12.16 -9.05 -13.30
N LYS A 3 -11.03 -8.34 -13.23
CA LYS A 3 -10.73 -7.49 -12.08
C LYS A 3 -11.69 -6.32 -12.14
N LYS A 4 -12.41 -6.02 -11.06
CA LYS A 4 -13.41 -4.93 -10.96
C LYS A 4 -12.88 -3.55 -11.38
N SER A 5 -11.55 -3.37 -11.50
CA SER A 5 -10.91 -2.18 -12.07
C SER A 5 -11.01 -2.05 -13.60
N GLU A 6 -11.19 -3.14 -14.34
CA GLU A 6 -11.37 -3.13 -15.80
C GLU A 6 -12.71 -2.48 -16.20
N GLN A 7 -13.72 -2.51 -15.32
CA GLN A 7 -15.05 -1.93 -15.56
C GLN A 7 -15.11 -0.40 -15.35
N VAL A 8 -13.99 0.26 -15.05
CA VAL A 8 -13.92 1.71 -14.83
C VAL A 8 -13.32 2.42 -16.04
N TYR A 9 -12.76 1.69 -16.99
CA TYR A 9 -12.02 2.22 -18.13
C TYR A 9 -12.68 1.73 -19.40
N THR A 10 -12.95 2.63 -20.34
CA THR A 10 -13.61 2.27 -21.61
C THR A 10 -12.71 1.37 -22.48
N ASP A 11 -11.40 1.47 -22.27
CA ASP A 11 -10.40 0.62 -22.92
C ASP A 11 -9.30 0.23 -21.91
N PRO A 12 -9.43 -0.91 -21.22
CA PRO A 12 -8.45 -1.36 -20.24
C PRO A 12 -7.14 -1.85 -20.88
N GLU A 13 -7.18 -2.36 -22.11
CA GLU A 13 -5.99 -2.89 -22.80
C GLU A 13 -5.05 -1.77 -23.25
N LEU A 14 -5.61 -0.70 -23.84
CA LEU A 14 -4.88 0.53 -24.16
C LEU A 14 -4.19 1.10 -22.92
N ARG A 15 -4.91 1.15 -21.80
CA ARG A 15 -4.38 1.66 -20.54
C ARG A 15 -3.20 0.85 -20.03
N GLU A 16 -3.30 -0.48 -20.03
CA GLU A 16 -2.20 -1.34 -19.55
C GLU A 16 -0.98 -1.28 -20.49
N ARG A 17 -1.19 -1.17 -21.81
CA ARG A 17 -0.09 -0.93 -22.76
C ARG A 17 0.66 0.37 -22.44
N LEU A 18 -0.06 1.50 -22.35
CA LEU A 18 0.53 2.81 -22.04
C LEU A 18 1.24 2.81 -20.69
N LYS A 19 0.64 2.17 -19.69
CA LYS A 19 1.24 2.03 -18.35
C LYS A 19 2.56 1.27 -18.41
N ASN A 20 2.65 0.18 -19.17
CA ASN A 20 3.89 -0.58 -19.30
C ASN A 20 4.98 0.24 -19.98
N GLU A 21 4.64 0.96 -21.05
CA GLU A 21 5.57 1.85 -21.76
C GLU A 21 6.10 2.97 -20.85
N ILE A 22 5.21 3.68 -20.15
CA ILE A 22 5.56 4.74 -19.21
C ILE A 22 6.38 4.19 -18.03
N THR A 23 6.07 2.99 -17.56
CA THR A 23 6.83 2.34 -16.48
C THR A 23 8.24 2.03 -16.93
N ALA A 24 8.44 1.54 -18.14
CA ALA A 24 9.76 1.23 -18.71
C ALA A 24 10.61 2.48 -18.93
N GLY A 25 10.01 3.63 -19.28
CA GLY A 25 10.72 4.88 -19.50
C GLY A 25 11.40 5.48 -18.26
N ASP A 26 12.35 6.39 -18.50
CA ASP A 26 13.09 7.18 -17.51
C ASP A 26 12.38 8.49 -17.10
N LYS A 27 11.29 8.84 -17.79
CA LYS A 27 10.49 10.03 -17.47
C LYS A 27 9.66 9.80 -16.21
N GLY A 28 9.68 10.77 -15.30
CA GLY A 28 8.88 10.74 -14.09
C GLY A 28 9.38 9.75 -13.02
N GLY A 29 10.60 9.25 -13.12
CA GLY A 29 11.22 8.38 -12.12
C GLY A 29 12.11 7.33 -12.75
N LYS A 30 12.69 6.44 -11.94
CA LYS A 30 13.58 5.40 -12.45
C LYS A 30 12.86 4.46 -13.43
N PRO A 31 13.53 4.01 -14.51
CA PRO A 31 13.04 2.95 -15.39
C PRO A 31 12.56 1.72 -14.61
N GLY A 32 11.44 1.15 -15.05
CA GLY A 32 10.82 -0.02 -14.42
C GLY A 32 10.05 0.24 -13.11
N GLN A 33 10.09 1.47 -12.57
CA GLN A 33 9.37 1.83 -11.34
C GLN A 33 8.11 2.63 -11.64
N TRP A 34 7.07 2.38 -10.82
CA TRP A 34 5.87 3.20 -10.81
C TRP A 34 6.02 4.36 -9.83
N SER A 35 5.64 5.56 -10.28
CA SER A 35 5.70 6.78 -9.47
C SER A 35 4.42 7.60 -9.62
N ALA A 36 4.18 8.56 -8.72
CA ALA A 36 3.06 9.48 -8.83
C ALA A 36 3.11 10.29 -10.14
N ARG A 37 4.31 10.71 -10.58
CA ARG A 37 4.47 11.46 -11.83
C ARG A 37 4.16 10.60 -13.04
N LYS A 38 4.55 9.33 -13.04
CA LYS A 38 4.18 8.35 -14.07
C LYS A 38 2.68 8.09 -14.11
N ALA A 39 2.01 8.03 -12.95
CA ALA A 39 0.56 7.94 -12.89
C ALA A 39 -0.15 9.15 -13.50
N GLN A 40 0.36 10.36 -13.26
CA GLN A 40 -0.16 11.59 -13.89
C GLN A 40 0.03 11.56 -15.41
N MET A 41 1.18 11.09 -15.90
CA MET A 41 1.43 10.97 -17.33
C MET A 41 0.49 9.93 -17.95
N LEU A 42 0.32 8.77 -17.33
CA LEU A 42 -0.61 7.75 -17.80
C LEU A 42 -2.03 8.30 -17.95
N ALA A 43 -2.53 9.05 -16.97
CA ALA A 43 -3.86 9.64 -17.06
C ALA A 43 -4.00 10.52 -18.31
N ARG A 44 -3.03 11.41 -18.54
CA ARG A 44 -3.01 12.31 -19.71
C ARG A 44 -2.89 11.56 -21.04
N GLU A 45 -1.96 10.62 -21.14
CA GLU A 45 -1.75 9.86 -22.38
C GLU A 45 -2.93 8.94 -22.68
N TYR A 46 -3.56 8.38 -21.65
CA TYR A 46 -4.76 7.56 -21.80
C TYR A 46 -5.92 8.36 -22.39
N GLU A 47 -6.21 9.53 -21.82
CA GLU A 47 -7.23 10.45 -22.34
C GLU A 47 -6.91 10.92 -23.77
N LYS A 48 -5.65 11.26 -24.02
CA LYS A 48 -5.18 11.67 -25.36
C LYS A 48 -5.33 10.55 -26.40
N ALA A 49 -5.14 9.30 -26.00
CA ALA A 49 -5.30 8.13 -26.87
C ALA A 49 -6.78 7.72 -27.04
N GLY A 50 -7.73 8.50 -26.54
CA GLY A 50 -9.17 8.24 -26.65
C GLY A 50 -9.72 7.35 -25.53
N GLY A 51 -8.91 7.04 -24.53
CA GLY A 51 -9.34 6.32 -23.33
C GLY A 51 -10.26 7.19 -22.46
N GLY A 52 -11.36 6.60 -22.03
CA GLY A 52 -12.35 7.23 -21.17
C GLY A 52 -12.56 6.45 -19.88
N TYR A 53 -13.38 7.03 -19.00
CA TYR A 53 -13.74 6.41 -17.72
C TYR A 53 -15.22 6.06 -17.73
N GLU A 54 -15.53 4.81 -17.44
CA GLU A 54 -16.89 4.32 -17.26
C GLU A 54 -17.33 4.56 -15.81
N GLY A 55 -18.57 5.02 -15.64
CA GLY A 55 -19.17 5.25 -14.33
C GLY A 55 -19.41 6.72 -14.01
N LYS A 56 -20.56 7.24 -14.47
CA LYS A 56 -21.28 8.33 -13.78
C LYS A 56 -22.03 7.78 -12.55
N GLY A 57 -21.38 6.92 -11.78
CA GLY A 57 -21.98 6.17 -10.67
C GLY A 57 -21.28 6.45 -9.35
N GLU A 58 -21.75 5.79 -8.29
CA GLU A 58 -21.17 5.88 -6.96
C GLU A 58 -19.67 5.55 -6.95
N ARG A 59 -18.91 6.23 -6.09
CA ARG A 59 -17.47 5.98 -5.92
C ARG A 59 -17.22 4.51 -5.59
N THR A 60 -16.21 3.91 -6.22
CA THR A 60 -15.73 2.57 -5.86
C THR A 60 -15.25 2.54 -4.40
N GLU A 61 -15.26 1.37 -3.77
CA GLU A 61 -14.74 1.19 -2.40
C GLU A 61 -13.29 1.67 -2.25
N ALA A 62 -12.46 1.46 -3.28
CA ALA A 62 -11.10 1.98 -3.30
C ALA A 62 -11.07 3.52 -3.31
N GLN A 63 -11.92 4.18 -4.10
CA GLN A 63 -12.04 5.65 -4.12
C GLN A 63 -12.60 6.19 -2.80
N LYS A 64 -13.59 5.55 -2.19
CA LYS A 64 -14.10 5.92 -0.86
C LYS A 64 -12.99 5.81 0.19
N HIS A 65 -12.24 4.72 0.19
CA HIS A 65 -11.13 4.49 1.10
C HIS A 65 -9.95 5.46 0.89
N LEU A 66 -9.70 5.89 -0.35
CA LEU A 66 -8.74 6.95 -0.68
C LEU A 66 -9.22 8.31 -0.18
N LYS A 67 -10.50 8.66 -0.36
CA LYS A 67 -11.08 9.88 0.19
C LYS A 67 -10.85 9.96 1.69
N LYS A 68 -11.22 8.89 2.43
CA LYS A 68 -11.00 8.79 3.88
C LYS A 68 -9.53 8.97 4.25
N TRP A 69 -8.61 8.33 3.51
CA TRP A 69 -7.18 8.45 3.74
C TRP A 69 -6.64 9.87 3.54
N THR A 70 -7.14 10.58 2.52
CA THR A 70 -6.74 11.97 2.22
C THR A 70 -7.30 12.96 3.24
N GLU A 71 -8.43 12.64 3.87
CA GLU A 71 -9.05 13.46 4.92
C GLU A 71 -8.37 13.31 6.30
N GLU A 72 -7.53 12.29 6.49
CA GLU A 72 -6.78 12.11 7.73
C GLU A 72 -5.80 13.28 7.96
N GLU A 73 -5.75 13.81 9.18
CA GLU A 73 -4.74 14.81 9.57
C GLU A 73 -3.41 14.09 9.83
N TRP A 74 -2.50 14.09 8.86
CA TRP A 74 -1.18 13.47 9.00
C TRP A 74 -0.18 14.42 9.66
N LYS A 75 0.52 13.94 10.70
CA LYS A 75 1.49 14.74 11.45
C LYS A 75 2.56 13.90 12.16
N THR A 76 3.64 14.56 12.59
CA THR A 76 4.54 14.04 13.62
C THR A 76 3.86 14.12 14.99
N ALA A 77 4.41 13.42 15.99
CA ALA A 77 3.81 13.33 17.32
C ALA A 77 3.56 14.70 17.99
N ASP A 78 4.40 15.69 17.69
CA ASP A 78 4.38 17.08 18.18
C ASP A 78 3.95 18.09 17.11
N GLY A 79 3.70 17.65 15.87
CA GLY A 79 3.29 18.53 14.77
C GLY A 79 4.41 19.28 14.05
N ALA A 80 5.67 19.12 14.47
CA ALA A 80 6.83 19.67 13.77
C ALA A 80 7.05 18.98 12.40
N PRO A 81 7.83 19.58 11.48
CA PRO A 81 8.21 18.94 10.23
C PRO A 81 8.82 17.55 10.44
N ALA A 82 8.50 16.60 9.54
CA ALA A 82 9.02 15.24 9.63
C ALA A 82 10.50 15.17 9.24
N GLU A 83 10.90 15.93 8.22
CA GLU A 83 12.29 16.10 7.81
C GLU A 83 13.03 16.97 8.82
N GLN A 84 14.26 16.58 9.14
CA GLN A 84 15.11 17.25 10.11
C GLN A 84 16.33 17.85 9.39
N SER A 85 16.96 18.85 9.99
CA SER A 85 18.16 19.50 9.44
C SER A 85 19.35 18.55 9.30
N ASP A 86 19.40 17.47 10.08
CA ASP A 86 20.43 16.42 10.01
C ASP A 86 20.15 15.34 8.96
N GLY A 87 19.14 15.54 8.09
CA GLY A 87 18.72 14.57 7.08
C GLY A 87 17.96 13.37 7.63
N THR A 88 17.73 13.30 8.96
CA THR A 88 16.88 12.27 9.53
C THR A 88 15.40 12.62 9.36
N THR A 89 14.56 11.61 9.46
CA THR A 89 13.11 11.76 9.40
C THR A 89 12.47 11.23 10.67
N ARG A 90 11.43 11.93 11.12
CA ARG A 90 10.56 11.56 12.23
C ARG A 90 9.39 10.72 11.74
N ARG A 91 8.74 10.02 12.66
CA ARG A 91 7.56 9.22 12.32
C ARG A 91 6.40 10.13 11.94
N TYR A 92 5.76 9.82 10.82
CA TYR A 92 4.58 10.51 10.32
C TYR A 92 3.40 9.54 10.33
N LEU A 93 2.34 9.86 11.08
CA LEU A 93 1.14 9.03 11.26
C LEU A 93 -0.11 9.92 11.28
N PRO A 94 -1.31 9.35 11.08
CA PRO A 94 -2.55 10.06 11.35
C PRO A 94 -2.60 10.53 12.80
N LYS A 95 -3.08 11.75 13.05
CA LYS A 95 -3.29 12.32 14.39
C LYS A 95 -4.04 11.37 15.30
N GLU A 96 -5.11 10.79 14.81
CA GLU A 96 -5.90 9.80 15.53
C GLU A 96 -5.12 8.55 15.96
N ALA A 97 -4.10 8.17 15.21
CA ALA A 97 -3.23 7.06 15.59
C ALA A 97 -2.31 7.48 16.73
N TRP A 98 -1.85 8.73 16.75
CA TRP A 98 -1.08 9.26 17.87
C TRP A 98 -1.92 9.29 19.16
N GLU A 99 -3.17 9.73 19.13
CA GLU A 99 -4.03 9.77 20.33
C GLU A 99 -4.26 8.40 20.97
N LYS A 100 -4.16 7.32 20.18
CA LYS A 100 -4.32 5.94 20.65
C LYS A 100 -3.02 5.31 21.18
N LEU A 101 -1.90 6.02 21.15
CA LEU A 101 -0.59 5.54 21.63
C LEU A 101 -0.23 6.15 22.98
N SER A 102 0.29 5.33 23.88
CA SER A 102 0.91 5.82 25.11
C SER A 102 2.16 6.67 24.81
N PRO A 103 2.59 7.58 25.71
CA PRO A 103 3.82 8.36 25.51
C PRO A 103 5.05 7.50 25.21
N ALA A 104 5.17 6.34 25.85
CA ALA A 104 6.26 5.39 25.61
C ALA A 104 6.22 4.81 24.19
N GLU A 105 5.04 4.42 23.71
CA GLU A 105 4.87 3.90 22.34
C GLU A 105 5.10 4.99 21.29
N LYS A 106 4.66 6.23 21.57
CA LYS A 106 4.93 7.38 20.69
C LYS A 106 6.42 7.57 20.49
N LYS A 107 7.19 7.60 21.58
CA LYS A 107 8.65 7.71 21.57
C LYS A 107 9.32 6.53 20.88
N ALA A 108 8.83 5.31 21.12
CA ALA A 108 9.40 4.10 20.52
C ALA A 108 9.24 4.07 18.99
N THR A 109 8.06 4.44 18.47
CA THR A 109 7.82 4.43 17.02
C THR A 109 8.60 5.53 16.29
N ASP A 110 8.76 6.70 16.92
CA ASP A 110 9.58 7.79 16.41
C ASP A 110 11.07 7.44 16.40
N ARG A 111 11.60 6.95 17.54
CA ARG A 111 12.99 6.48 17.65
C ARG A 111 13.31 5.43 16.58
N LYS A 112 12.39 4.50 16.31
CA LYS A 112 12.56 3.50 15.24
C LYS A 112 12.69 4.14 13.85
N LYS A 113 11.89 5.16 13.54
CA LYS A 113 11.97 5.87 12.24
C LYS A 113 13.26 6.69 12.14
N ARG A 114 13.63 7.43 13.19
CA ARG A 114 14.88 8.20 13.23
C ARG A 114 16.11 7.31 13.09
N ALA A 115 16.15 6.16 13.79
CA ALA A 115 17.27 5.22 13.71
C ALA A 115 17.43 4.61 12.31
N ALA A 116 16.33 4.25 11.65
CA ALA A 116 16.36 3.77 10.27
C ALA A 116 16.80 4.86 9.29
N SER A 117 16.26 6.08 9.43
CA SER A 117 16.64 7.22 8.59
C SER A 117 18.12 7.56 8.73
N LYS A 118 18.67 7.49 9.95
CA LYS A 118 20.11 7.72 10.20
C LYS A 118 21.00 6.68 9.50
N LYS A 119 20.48 5.49 9.21
CA LYS A 119 21.16 4.45 8.42
C LYS A 119 20.99 4.62 6.90
N GLY A 120 20.31 5.68 6.45
CA GLY A 120 19.98 5.87 5.03
C GLY A 120 18.85 4.97 4.54
N GLU A 121 18.10 4.32 5.42
CA GLU A 121 16.97 3.48 5.02
C GLU A 121 15.79 4.36 4.59
N GLN A 122 15.38 4.25 3.31
CA GLN A 122 14.22 4.96 2.79
C GLN A 122 12.92 4.57 3.53
N PHE A 123 12.79 3.29 3.91
CA PHE A 123 11.57 2.75 4.54
C PHE A 123 11.87 2.14 5.91
N ALA A 124 11.09 2.55 6.92
CA ALA A 124 11.18 2.00 8.28
C ALA A 124 9.82 1.47 8.73
N PRO A 125 9.68 0.17 9.03
CA PRO A 125 8.38 -0.39 9.39
C PRO A 125 7.82 0.26 10.67
N ASN A 126 6.50 0.44 10.72
CA ASN A 126 5.79 0.84 11.94
C ASN A 126 6.00 -0.22 13.04
N THR A 127 6.09 0.22 14.30
CA THR A 127 5.98 -0.67 15.47
C THR A 127 4.61 -1.36 15.50
N ALA A 128 4.49 -2.50 16.18
CA ALA A 128 3.20 -3.20 16.31
C ALA A 128 2.08 -2.30 16.88
N ALA A 129 2.39 -1.53 17.93
CA ALA A 129 1.49 -0.54 18.52
C ALA A 129 1.02 0.49 17.47
N ALA A 130 1.94 1.17 16.80
CA ALA A 130 1.60 2.12 15.74
C ALA A 130 0.79 1.50 14.58
N LYS A 131 1.08 0.25 14.16
CA LYS A 131 0.27 -0.46 13.16
C LYS A 131 -1.17 -0.66 13.65
N LYS A 132 -1.35 -1.11 14.90
CA LYS A 132 -2.67 -1.30 15.51
C LYS A 132 -3.41 0.03 15.66
N ALA A 133 -2.73 1.08 16.13
CA ALA A 133 -3.31 2.39 16.31
C ALA A 133 -3.76 3.03 14.98
N SER A 134 -2.93 2.94 13.93
CA SER A 134 -3.32 3.42 12.59
C SER A 134 -4.49 2.64 12.01
N LYS A 135 -4.53 1.31 12.21
CA LYS A 135 -5.67 0.51 11.79
C LYS A 135 -6.96 0.92 12.52
N ALA A 136 -6.89 1.08 13.83
CA ALA A 136 -8.04 1.49 14.65
C ALA A 136 -8.52 2.91 14.33
N ALA A 137 -7.62 3.83 14.00
CA ALA A 137 -7.98 5.17 13.52
C ALA A 137 -8.80 5.11 12.22
N ARG A 138 -8.39 4.24 11.29
CA ARG A 138 -9.09 4.10 10.01
C ARG A 138 -10.45 3.43 10.12
N GLU A 139 -10.61 2.48 11.05
CA GLU A 139 -11.88 1.78 11.28
C GLU A 139 -12.92 2.71 11.94
N LYS A 140 -12.50 3.68 12.75
CA LYS A 140 -13.37 4.73 13.33
C LYS A 140 -14.12 5.52 12.24
N HIS A 141 -13.39 6.06 11.26
CA HIS A 141 -13.98 6.75 10.09
C HIS A 141 -14.79 5.81 9.15
N GLY A 142 -14.77 4.50 9.40
CA GLY A 142 -15.63 3.52 8.73
C GLY A 142 -17.06 3.52 9.30
N ALA A 143 -17.20 3.72 10.61
CA ALA A 143 -18.47 3.57 11.31
C ALA A 143 -19.42 4.78 11.18
N ASP A 144 -18.87 5.99 11.00
CA ASP A 144 -19.65 7.23 11.00
C ASP A 144 -20.38 7.52 9.66
N ASP A 145 -20.08 6.78 8.59
CA ASP A 145 -20.68 6.96 7.25
C ASP A 145 -21.61 5.79 6.84
N ASP A 146 -21.55 4.66 7.59
CA ASP A 146 -22.31 3.42 7.33
C ASP A 146 -23.66 3.38 8.09
N GLY A 147 -24.28 4.55 8.30
CA GLY A 147 -25.66 4.70 8.81
C GLY A 147 -26.75 4.16 7.86
N ALA A 148 -26.38 3.43 6.81
CA ALA A 148 -27.28 2.76 5.89
C ALA A 148 -26.79 1.34 5.57
N LYS A 149 -27.07 0.43 6.51
CA LYS A 149 -27.13 -1.04 6.37
C LYS A 149 -25.84 -1.75 5.92
N SER A 150 -25.07 -2.26 6.89
CA SER A 150 -24.24 -3.45 6.68
C SER A 150 -24.71 -4.62 7.54
N SER A 151 -25.34 -5.59 6.86
CA SER A 151 -25.58 -6.92 7.37
C SER A 151 -24.25 -7.67 7.53
N ALA A 152 -24.14 -8.34 8.67
CA ALA A 152 -23.00 -9.11 9.15
C ALA A 152 -22.25 -9.93 8.08
N SER A 153 -20.97 -9.63 7.87
CA SER A 153 -20.00 -10.58 7.30
C SER A 153 -19.11 -11.15 8.41
N LYS A 154 -19.39 -12.41 8.75
CA LYS A 154 -18.65 -13.26 9.70
C LYS A 154 -17.17 -13.44 9.29
N PRO A 155 -16.22 -13.62 10.23
CA PRO A 155 -14.80 -13.77 9.91
C PRO A 155 -14.51 -15.11 9.20
N ARG A 156 -13.78 -15.06 8.09
CA ARG A 156 -13.21 -16.23 7.41
C ARG A 156 -12.15 -16.88 8.30
N LYS A 157 -12.41 -18.13 8.70
CA LYS A 157 -11.42 -19.02 9.33
C LYS A 157 -10.23 -19.21 8.40
N THR A 158 -9.01 -19.04 8.91
CA THR A 158 -7.76 -19.37 8.23
C THR A 158 -7.53 -20.88 8.32
N ALA A 159 -7.60 -21.57 7.18
CA ALA A 159 -7.18 -22.97 7.08
C ALA A 159 -5.66 -23.03 6.84
N ALA A 160 -4.96 -23.77 7.69
CA ALA A 160 -3.53 -24.05 7.58
C ALA A 160 -3.21 -24.86 6.31
N LYS A 161 -2.11 -24.51 5.63
CA LYS A 161 -1.55 -25.30 4.52
C LYS A 161 -0.75 -26.51 5.08
N PRO A 162 -0.87 -27.72 4.53
CA PRO A 162 -0.04 -28.85 4.92
C PRO A 162 1.38 -28.74 4.31
N ALA A 163 2.35 -29.26 5.07
CA ALA A 163 3.77 -29.32 4.73
C ALA A 163 4.03 -30.23 3.52
N LYS A 164 4.91 -29.79 2.61
CA LYS A 164 5.39 -30.62 1.49
C LYS A 164 6.56 -31.49 1.94
N SER A 165 6.36 -32.81 1.83
CA SER A 165 7.34 -33.88 2.03
C SER A 165 8.55 -33.75 1.09
N SER A 166 9.75 -33.86 1.67
CA SER A 166 11.03 -33.94 0.98
C SER A 166 11.28 -35.38 0.50
N ARG A 167 11.30 -35.56 -0.83
CA ARG A 167 11.72 -36.81 -1.47
C ARG A 167 13.19 -36.70 -1.88
N ALA A 168 14.04 -37.51 -1.26
CA ALA A 168 15.48 -37.60 -1.55
C ALA A 168 15.75 -38.17 -2.96
N PRO A 169 16.86 -37.79 -3.62
CA PRO A 169 17.25 -38.36 -4.91
C PRO A 169 17.87 -39.76 -4.76
N ARG A 170 17.38 -40.71 -5.56
CA ARG A 170 17.96 -42.04 -5.74
C ARG A 170 19.28 -41.94 -6.51
N LYS A 171 20.34 -42.56 -5.98
CA LYS A 171 21.59 -42.83 -6.69
C LYS A 171 21.36 -43.94 -7.71
N THR A 172 21.68 -43.67 -8.97
CA THR A 172 21.84 -44.69 -10.01
C THR A 172 23.34 -44.96 -10.17
N THR A 173 23.77 -46.17 -9.87
CA THR A 173 25.09 -46.71 -10.24
C THR A 173 24.86 -47.98 -11.04
N GLN A 174 25.16 -47.91 -12.32
CA GLN A 174 25.40 -49.00 -13.25
C GLN A 174 26.64 -48.53 -14.02
N GLY A 175 27.76 -49.22 -14.18
CA GLY A 175 28.23 -50.57 -13.88
C GLY A 175 29.53 -50.68 -14.68
N GLY A 176 30.56 -51.37 -14.17
CA GLY A 176 31.80 -51.51 -14.93
C GLY A 176 32.89 -52.25 -14.19
N ALA A 177 32.99 -53.55 -14.44
CA ALA A 177 34.25 -54.27 -14.52
C ALA A 177 34.02 -55.59 -15.29
N LYS A 178 34.79 -55.75 -16.36
CA LYS A 178 35.41 -57.04 -16.65
C LYS A 178 36.65 -57.14 -15.76
#